data_AF-M0DW53-F1
#
_entry.id   AF-M0DW53-F1
#
_cell.length_a   1.000
_cell.length_b   1.000
_cell.length_c   1.000
_cell.angle_alpha   90.00
_cell.angle_beta   90.00
_cell.angle_gamma   90.00
#
_symmetry.space_group_name_H-M   'P 1'
#
loop_
_entity.id
_entity.type
_entity.pdbx_description
1 polymer ?
#
loop_
_entity_poly.entity_id
_entity_poly.type
_entity_poly.pdbx_seq_one_letter_code
_entity_poly.pdbx_strand_id
1 'polypeptide(L)'
;MVDDFAGPRKIRYFRYLLLFVVLGAVISKILADFYGIEFLEPIFWRFVENPMALFELAGFFSIIALIVIVGMKALELADNSGF
;
A
#
# COMPACT_ATOMS: atom_id res chain seq x y z
N MET A 1 7.42 -11.40 -32.11
CA MET A 1 7.17 -11.39 -30.66
C MET A 1 7.16 -9.94 -30.26
N VAL A 2 6.06 -9.44 -29.66
CA VAL A 2 5.99 -8.05 -29.21
C VAL A 2 7.03 -7.93 -28.11
N ASP A 3 8.14 -7.27 -28.44
CA ASP A 3 9.25 -7.07 -27.50
C ASP A 3 8.68 -6.45 -26.24
N ASP A 4 8.87 -7.19 -25.15
CA ASP A 4 8.38 -6.92 -23.83
C ASP A 4 9.01 -5.60 -23.40
N PHE A 5 8.32 -4.48 -23.68
CA PHE A 5 8.57 -3.15 -23.10
C PHE A 5 8.19 -3.17 -21.61
N ALA A 6 8.62 -4.24 -20.95
CA ALA A 6 8.69 -4.51 -19.55
C ALA A 6 9.72 -3.57 -18.95
N GLY A 7 9.41 -2.26 -18.94
CA GLY A 7 10.20 -1.28 -18.22
C GLY A 7 10.50 -1.74 -16.78
N PRO A 8 11.53 -1.16 -16.12
CA PRO A 8 12.03 -1.62 -14.83
C PRO A 8 10.91 -2.03 -13.87
N ARG A 9 11.01 -3.22 -13.25
CA ARG A 9 9.93 -3.82 -12.43
C ARG A 9 9.32 -2.82 -11.43
N LYS A 10 10.16 -1.94 -10.86
CA LYS A 10 9.76 -0.86 -9.95
C LYS A 10 8.74 0.12 -10.58
N ILE A 11 8.95 0.53 -11.83
CA ILE A 11 8.04 1.41 -12.58
C ILE A 11 6.71 0.71 -12.84
N ARG A 12 6.73 -0.61 -13.09
CA ARG A 12 5.50 -1.39 -13.28
C ARG A 12 4.67 -1.45 -12.00
N TYR A 13 5.30 -1.74 -10.86
CA TYR A 13 4.61 -1.72 -9.56
C TYR A 13 4.08 -0.34 -9.21
N PHE A 14 4.84 0.72 -9.50
CA PHE A 14 4.37 2.08 -9.34
C PHE A 14 3.11 2.37 -10.17
N ARG A 15 3.13 2.00 -11.45
CA ARG A 15 1.97 2.19 -12.33
C ARG A 15 0.74 1.45 -11.83
N TYR A 16 0.89 0.22 -11.33
CA TYR A 16 -0.22 -0.54 -10.75
C TYR A 16 -0.77 0.10 -9.47
N LEU A 17 0.11 0.58 -8.58
CA LEU A 17 -0.30 1.32 -7.38
C LEU A 17 -1.07 2.60 -7.74
N LEU A 18 -0.58 3.34 -8.73
CA LEU A 18 -1.20 4.57 -9.19
C LEU A 18 -2.57 4.29 -9.83
N LEU A 19 -2.68 3.21 -10.61
CA LEU A 19 -3.95 2.76 -11.19
C LEU A 19 -4.97 2.38 -10.10
N PHE A 20 -4.51 1.69 -9.04
CA PHE A 20 -5.35 1.31 -7.91
C PHE A 20 -5.89 2.54 -7.16
N VAL A 21 -5.04 3.56 -6.97
CA VAL A 21 -5.43 4.80 -6.30
C VAL A 21 -6.42 5.61 -7.13
N VAL A 22 -6.22 5.73 -8.43
CA VAL A 22 -7.18 6.42 -9.31
C VAL A 22 -8.52 5.69 -9.31
N LEU A 23 -8.52 4.36 -9.38
CA LEU A 23 -9.75 3.57 -9.30
C LEU A 23 -10.43 3.74 -7.95
N GLY A 24 -9.67 3.67 -6.85
CA GLY A 24 -10.17 3.87 -5.50
C GLY A 24 -10.77 5.26 -5.31
N ALA A 25 -10.16 6.29 -5.90
CA ALA A 25 -10.70 7.64 -5.87
C ALA A 25 -12.05 7.75 -6.60
N VAL A 26 -12.16 7.19 -7.81
CA VAL A 26 -13.42 7.16 -8.56
C VAL A 26 -14.51 6.41 -7.78
N ILE A 27 -14.18 5.23 -7.24
CA ILE A 27 -15.11 4.45 -6.42
C ILE A 27 -15.51 5.24 -5.17
N SER A 28 -14.57 5.87 -4.49
CA SER A 28 -14.84 6.66 -3.29
C SER A 28 -15.77 7.84 -3.57
N LYS A 29 -15.63 8.48 -4.73
CA LYS A 29 -16.54 9.54 -5.18
C LYS A 29 -17.95 9.03 -5.41
N ILE A 30 -18.09 7.89 -6.10
CA ILE A 30 -19.39 7.23 -6.31
C ILE A 30 -20.02 6.86 -4.95
N LEU A 31 -19.22 6.35 -4.01
CA LEU A 31 -19.68 5.99 -2.68
C LEU A 31 -20.16 7.21 -1.88
N ALA A 32 -19.48 8.34 -1.98
CA ALA A 32 -19.92 9.59 -1.38
C ALA A 32 -21.23 10.07 -2.01
N ASP A 33 -21.27 10.17 -3.33
CA ASP A 33 -22.39 10.79 -4.07
C ASP A 33 -23.69 9.95 -4.03
N PHE A 34 -23.58 8.61 -4.10
CA PHE A 34 -24.76 7.74 -4.21
C PHE A 34 -25.13 7.03 -2.90
N TYR A 35 -24.17 6.85 -1.98
CA TYR A 35 -24.37 6.07 -0.75
C TYR A 35 -24.10 6.86 0.53
N GLY A 36 -23.68 8.14 0.43
CA GLY A 36 -23.36 8.98 1.59
C GLY A 36 -22.11 8.55 2.35
N ILE A 37 -21.24 7.73 1.74
CA ILE A 37 -20.01 7.23 2.36
C ILE A 37 -18.86 8.18 2.01
N GLU A 38 -18.71 9.24 2.80
CA GLU A 38 -17.79 10.35 2.49
C GLU A 38 -16.34 10.13 2.97
N PHE A 39 -16.11 9.24 3.94
CA PHE A 39 -14.80 9.13 4.60
C PHE A 39 -13.68 8.57 3.72
N LEU A 40 -14.02 7.86 2.64
CA LEU A 40 -13.04 7.26 1.72
C LEU A 40 -12.49 8.28 0.72
N GLU A 41 -13.31 9.23 0.29
CA GLU A 41 -12.95 10.25 -0.69
C GLU A 41 -11.68 11.03 -0.31
N PRO A 42 -11.56 11.64 0.90
CA PRO A 42 -10.38 12.40 1.27
C PRO A 42 -9.12 11.53 1.39
N ILE A 43 -9.27 10.24 1.69
CA ILE A 43 -8.14 9.30 1.80
C ILE A 43 -7.55 9.05 0.41
N PHE A 44 -8.38 8.67 -0.57
CA PHE A 44 -7.90 8.39 -1.92
C PHE A 44 -7.42 9.65 -2.65
N TRP A 45 -8.09 10.78 -2.45
CA TRP A 45 -7.64 12.06 -3.03
C TRP A 45 -6.28 12.50 -2.55
N ARG A 46 -5.94 12.27 -1.28
CA ARG A 46 -4.58 12.57 -0.78
C ARG A 46 -3.49 11.81 -1.53
N PHE A 47 -3.76 10.57 -1.95
CA PHE A 47 -2.81 9.77 -2.74
C PHE A 47 -2.80 10.14 -4.22
N VAL A 48 -3.88 10.70 -4.75
CA VAL A 48 -3.92 11.24 -6.12
C VAL A 48 -3.13 12.53 -6.21
N GLU A 49 -3.29 13.43 -5.24
CA GLU A 49 -2.55 14.68 -5.13
C GLU A 49 -1.05 14.46 -4.90
N ASN A 50 -0.71 13.47 -4.07
CA ASN A 50 0.68 13.09 -3.79
C ASN A 50 0.89 11.57 -3.91
N PRO A 51 1.17 11.06 -5.12
CA PRO A 51 1.44 9.63 -5.33
C PRO A 51 2.68 9.13 -4.58
N MET A 52 3.62 10.01 -4.22
CA MET A 52 4.81 9.65 -3.45
C MET A 52 4.44 9.17 -2.04
N ALA A 53 3.34 9.68 -1.48
CA ALA A 53 2.83 9.27 -0.17
C ALA A 53 2.48 7.76 -0.12
N LEU A 54 2.16 7.12 -1.25
CA LEU A 54 1.96 5.67 -1.32
C LEU A 54 3.25 4.90 -1.03
N PHE A 55 4.38 5.39 -1.53
CA PHE A 55 5.67 4.77 -1.27
C PHE A 55 6.12 4.97 0.16
N GLU A 56 5.91 6.15 0.71
CA GLU A 56 6.19 6.43 2.12
C GLU A 56 5.36 5.53 3.03
N LEU A 57 4.07 5.37 2.72
CA LEU A 57 3.17 4.50 3.46
C LEU A 57 3.55 3.02 3.33
N ALA A 58 3.89 2.57 2.11
CA ALA A 58 4.38 1.21 1.90
C ALA A 58 5.70 0.95 2.66
N GLY A 59 6.60 1.93 2.68
CA GLY A 59 7.82 1.92 3.49
C GLY A 59 7.52 1.79 4.98
N PHE A 60 6.62 2.61 5.49
CA PHE A 60 6.18 2.55 6.89
C PHE A 60 5.61 1.18 7.27
N PHE A 61 4.70 0.62 6.46
CA PHE A 61 4.15 -0.72 6.71
C PHE A 61 5.21 -1.81 6.65
N SER A 62 6.19 -1.70 5.75
CA SER A 62 7.29 -2.68 5.70
C SER A 62 8.14 -2.67 6.97
N ILE A 63 8.36 -1.51 7.59
CA ILE A 63 9.07 -1.40 8.88
C ILE A 63 8.25 -2.06 9.98
N ILE A 64 6.94 -1.80 10.06
CA ILE A 64 6.05 -2.45 11.03
C ILE A 64 6.11 -3.97 10.86
N ALA A 65 5.98 -4.46 9.63
CA ALA A 65 6.03 -5.89 9.35
C ALA A 65 7.37 -6.50 9.79
N LEU A 66 8.49 -5.83 9.55
CA LEU A 66 9.81 -6.27 10.01
C LEU A 66 9.88 -6.32 11.54
N ILE A 67 9.37 -5.32 12.25
CA ILE A 67 9.35 -5.30 13.72
C ILE A 67 8.53 -6.49 14.25
N VAL A 68 7.37 -6.77 13.65
CA VAL A 68 6.52 -7.91 14.03
C VAL A 68 7.25 -9.23 13.81
N ILE A 69 7.87 -9.42 12.64
CA ILE A 69 8.61 -10.65 12.32
C ILE A 69 9.78 -10.86 13.30
N VAL A 70 10.56 -9.81 13.56
CA VAL A 70 11.68 -9.86 14.51
C VAL A 70 11.16 -10.14 15.92
N GLY A 71 10.07 -9.50 16.36
CA GLY A 71 9.45 -9.74 17.64
C GLY A 71 8.97 -11.19 17.81
N MET A 72 8.30 -11.74 16.79
CA MET A 72 7.90 -13.15 16.78
C MET A 72 9.11 -14.09 16.87
N LYS A 73 10.18 -13.81 16.12
CA LYS A 73 11.42 -14.60 16.18
C LYS A 73 12.11 -14.51 17.54
N ALA A 74 12.11 -13.33 18.16
CA ALA A 74 12.67 -13.14 19.49
C ALA A 74 11.87 -13.91 20.56
N LEU A 75 10.54 -13.91 20.47
CA LEU A 75 9.67 -14.70 21.34
C LEU A 75 9.89 -16.21 21.14
N GLU A 76 9.97 -16.67 19.89
CA GLU A 76 10.26 -18.08 19.55
C GLU A 76 11.63 -18.52 20.10
N LEU A 77 12.64 -17.66 20.04
CA LEU A 77 13.96 -17.94 20.62
C LEU A 77 13.93 -17.96 22.15
N ALA A 78 13.19 -17.05 22.78
CA ALA A 78 13.02 -17.03 24.23
C ALA A 78 12.37 -18.32 24.74
N ASP A 79 11.28 -18.75 24.08
CA ASP A 79 10.52 -19.97 24.41
C ASP A 79 11.37 -21.24 24.23
N ASN A 80 12.19 -21.28 23.17
CA ASN A 80 13.12 -22.40 22.92
C ASN A 80 14.38 -22.39 23.80
N SER A 81 14.71 -21.26 24.43
CA SER A 81 15.93 -21.12 25.26
C SER A 81 15.76 -21.55 26.71
N GLY A 82 14.54 -21.91 27.15
CA GLY A 82 14.30 -22.55 28.45
C GLY A 82 14.65 -21.68 29.67
N PHE A 83 14.33 -20.39 29.63
CA PHE A 83 14.16 -19.57 30.83
C PHE A 83 12.74 -19.68 31.37
#